data_AF-A0A6G3MFM0-F1
#
_entry.id   AF-A0A6G3MFM0-F1
#
_cell.length_a   1.000
_cell.length_b   1.000
_cell.length_c   1.000
_cell.angle_alpha   90.00
_cell.angle_beta   90.00
_cell.angle_gamma   90.00
#
_symmetry.space_group_name_H-M   'P 1'
#
loop_
_entity.id
_entity.type
_entity.pdbx_description
1 polymer ?
#
loop_
_entity_poly.entity_id
_entity_poly.type
_entity_poly.pdbx_seq_one_letter_code
_entity_poly.pdbx_strand_id
1 'polypeptide(L)'
;MELIDLQCNNELKHIFETTASKINFYNTYITEEKFCNLRKLAQKVVSAFGSTYTCESFFSKMKFTKSKSRSNLTDENLENQLRCANTGFEIDLTKLSEQVEKQVSH
;
A
#
# COMPACT_ATOMS: atom_id res chain seq x y z
N MET A 1 -24.17 1.35 -14.68
CA MET A 1 -23.25 0.20 -14.60
C MET A 1 -21.87 0.81 -14.45
N GLU A 2 -21.39 1.03 -13.21
CA GLU A 2 -20.23 1.91 -12.94
C GLU A 2 -18.99 1.61 -13.82
N LEU A 3 -18.69 0.33 -14.06
CA LEU A 3 -17.55 -0.06 -14.88
C LEU A 3 -17.75 0.30 -16.36
N ILE A 4 -18.97 0.12 -16.89
CA ILE A 4 -19.31 0.50 -18.26
C ILE A 4 -19.28 2.03 -18.37
N ASP A 5 -19.83 2.73 -17.39
CA ASP A 5 -19.85 4.20 -17.35
C ASP A 5 -18.44 4.80 -17.31
N LEU A 6 -17.51 4.12 -16.64
CA LEU A 6 -16.09 4.48 -16.63
C LEU A 6 -15.42 4.20 -17.99
N GLN A 7 -15.65 3.02 -18.57
CA GLN A 7 -15.04 2.62 -19.85
C GLN A 7 -15.57 3.43 -21.04
N CYS A 8 -16.83 3.84 -21.01
CA CYS A 8 -17.43 4.71 -22.03
C CYS A 8 -16.97 6.17 -21.93
N ASN A 9 -16.32 6.56 -20.82
CA ASN A 9 -15.79 7.90 -20.65
C ASN A 9 -14.35 8.00 -21.18
N ASN A 10 -14.22 8.46 -22.42
CA ASN A 10 -12.92 8.64 -23.09
C ASN A 10 -12.00 9.61 -22.37
N GLU A 11 -12.55 10.64 -21.69
CA GLU A 11 -11.76 11.60 -20.92
C GLU A 11 -11.15 10.92 -19.69
N LEU A 12 -11.95 10.21 -18.90
CA LEU A 12 -11.46 9.45 -17.75
C LEU A 12 -10.46 8.37 -18.17
N LYS A 13 -10.66 7.74 -19.33
CA LYS A 13 -9.70 6.79 -19.88
C LYS A 13 -8.37 7.46 -20.23
N HIS A 14 -8.40 8.60 -20.90
CA HIS A 14 -7.20 9.37 -21.22
C HIS A 14 -6.47 9.83 -19.95
N ILE A 15 -7.20 10.33 -18.95
CA ILE A 15 -6.63 10.72 -17.65
C ILE A 15 -6.03 9.50 -16.94
N PHE A 16 -6.70 8.34 -16.99
CA PHE A 16 -6.17 7.10 -16.43
C PHE A 16 -4.83 6.71 -17.07
N GLU A 17 -4.70 6.85 -18.39
CA GLU A 17 -3.48 6.53 -19.13
C GLU A 17 -2.35 7.53 -18.87
N THR A 18 -2.66 8.82 -18.82
CA THR A 18 -1.68 9.91 -18.61
C THR A 18 -1.28 10.11 -17.14
N THR A 19 -2.13 9.72 -16.19
CA THR A 19 -1.79 9.81 -14.77
C THR A 19 -0.78 8.72 -14.39
N ALA A 20 0.37 9.15 -13.87
CA ALA A 20 1.42 8.25 -13.39
C ALA A 20 0.94 7.40 -12.19
N SER A 21 0.43 8.06 -11.14
CA SER A 21 -0.14 7.38 -9.97
C SER A 21 -1.59 6.96 -10.17
N LYS A 22 -1.84 5.64 -10.25
CA LYS A 22 -3.21 5.10 -10.33
C LYS A 22 -4.01 5.37 -9.05
N ILE A 23 -3.34 5.46 -7.90
CA ILE A 23 -3.99 5.84 -6.64
C ILE A 23 -4.53 7.27 -6.73
N ASN A 24 -3.73 8.19 -7.27
CA ASN A 24 -4.17 9.57 -7.45
C ASN A 24 -5.35 9.69 -8.42
N PHE A 25 -5.36 8.86 -9.48
CA PHE A 25 -6.50 8.77 -10.38
C PHE A 25 -7.81 8.42 -9.63
N TYR A 26 -7.80 7.34 -8.87
CA TYR A 26 -8.98 6.88 -8.12
C TYR A 26 -9.40 7.83 -6.99
N ASN A 27 -8.47 8.62 -6.42
CA ASN A 27 -8.78 9.59 -5.38
C ASN A 27 -9.34 10.91 -5.94
N THR A 28 -8.85 11.34 -7.11
CA THR A 28 -9.15 12.68 -7.66
C THR A 28 -10.32 12.65 -8.65
N TYR A 29 -10.38 11.63 -9.51
CA TYR A 29 -11.30 11.63 -10.67
C TYR A 29 -12.47 10.66 -10.52
N ILE A 30 -12.41 9.72 -9.58
CA ILE A 30 -13.46 8.73 -9.33
C ILE A 30 -14.28 9.18 -8.12
N THR A 31 -15.34 9.95 -8.41
CA THR A 31 -16.20 10.53 -7.37
C THR A 31 -17.07 9.48 -6.68
N GLU A 32 -17.35 9.68 -5.40
CA GLU A 32 -18.22 8.78 -4.63
C GLU A 32 -19.66 8.78 -5.15
N GLU A 33 -20.14 9.90 -5.67
CA GLU A 33 -21.51 10.02 -6.18
C GLU A 33 -21.78 9.14 -7.41
N LYS A 34 -20.78 8.98 -8.29
CA LYS A 34 -20.94 8.27 -9.56
C LYS A 34 -20.32 6.87 -9.56
N PHE A 35 -19.30 6.64 -8.74
CA PHE A 35 -18.47 5.43 -8.76
C PHE A 35 -18.18 4.89 -7.36
N CYS A 36 -19.20 4.86 -6.49
CA CYS A 36 -19.04 4.48 -5.09
C CYS A 36 -18.45 3.08 -4.89
N ASN A 37 -18.86 2.11 -5.70
CA ASN A 37 -18.40 0.73 -5.56
C ASN A 37 -16.98 0.58 -6.09
N LEU A 38 -16.67 1.23 -7.22
CA LEU A 38 -15.33 1.20 -7.78
C LEU A 38 -14.31 1.89 -6.87
N ARG A 39 -14.68 3.00 -6.24
CA ARG A 39 -13.84 3.69 -5.25
C ARG A 39 -13.54 2.80 -4.04
N LYS A 40 -14.57 2.15 -3.49
CA LYS A 40 -14.42 1.19 -2.38
C LYS A 40 -13.53 0.01 -2.75
N LEU A 41 -13.65 -0.50 -3.97
CA LEU A 41 -12.79 -1.58 -4.46
C LEU A 41 -11.34 -1.14 -4.56
N ALA A 42 -11.07 0.03 -5.17
CA ALA A 42 -9.74 0.59 -5.27
C ALA A 42 -9.09 0.78 -3.89
N GLN A 43 -9.85 1.30 -2.91
CA GLN A 43 -9.39 1.42 -1.52
C GLN A 43 -9.03 0.06 -0.91
N LYS A 44 -9.89 -0.95 -1.05
CA LYS A 44 -9.61 -2.30 -0.53
C LYS A 44 -8.34 -2.89 -1.13
N VAL A 45 -8.17 -2.73 -2.44
CA VAL A 45 -6.99 -3.22 -3.16
C VAL A 45 -5.72 -2.51 -2.65
N VAL A 46 -5.74 -1.17 -2.57
CA VAL A 46 -4.61 -0.39 -2.06
C VAL A 46 -4.28 -0.75 -0.60
N SER A 47 -5.29 -0.88 0.27
CA SER A 47 -5.09 -1.29 1.66
C SER A 47 -4.51 -2.69 1.78
N ALA A 48 -4.97 -3.64 0.94
CA ALA A 48 -4.42 -4.99 0.90
C ALA A 48 -2.93 -4.95 0.52
N PHE A 49 -2.58 -4.24 -0.57
CA PHE A 49 -1.18 -4.07 -0.99
C PHE A 49 -0.31 -3.39 0.07
N GLY A 50 -0.81 -2.36 0.74
CA GLY A 50 -0.10 -1.71 1.84
C GLY A 50 0.16 -2.67 2.99
N SER A 51 -0.87 -3.41 3.40
CA SER A 51 -0.77 -4.37 4.51
C SER A 51 0.17 -5.53 4.20
N THR A 52 0.14 -6.09 3.00
CA THR A 52 1.04 -7.18 2.60
C THR A 52 2.48 -6.70 2.58
N TYR A 53 2.76 -5.53 1.99
CA TYR A 53 4.10 -4.95 1.98
C TYR A 53 4.63 -4.68 3.39
N THR A 54 3.80 -4.10 4.27
CA THR A 54 4.16 -3.87 5.67
C THR A 54 4.44 -5.18 6.40
N CYS A 55 3.58 -6.19 6.22
CA CYS A 55 3.76 -7.51 6.83
C CYS A 55 5.03 -8.22 6.33
N GLU A 56 5.31 -8.17 5.03
CA GLU A 56 6.52 -8.78 4.43
C GLU A 56 7.80 -8.06 4.89
N SER A 57 7.77 -6.73 4.91
CA SER A 57 8.86 -5.90 5.43
C SER A 57 9.10 -6.17 6.92
N PHE A 58 8.03 -6.32 7.68
CA PHE A 58 8.08 -6.68 9.09
C PHE A 58 8.70 -8.07 9.29
N PHE A 59 8.22 -9.08 8.57
CA PHE A 59 8.77 -10.44 8.66
C PHE A 59 10.25 -10.50 8.25
N SER A 60 10.62 -9.74 7.23
CA SER A 60 12.02 -9.61 6.79
C SER A 60 12.90 -8.97 7.86
N LYS A 61 12.44 -7.88 8.49
CA LYS A 61 13.11 -7.25 9.64
C LYS A 61 13.22 -8.21 10.83
N MET A 62 12.16 -8.94 11.15
CA MET A 62 12.18 -9.97 12.20
C MET A 62 13.23 -11.03 11.93
N LYS A 63 13.27 -11.55 10.69
CA LYS A 63 14.24 -12.57 10.27
C LYS A 63 15.68 -12.05 10.39
N PHE A 64 15.92 -10.80 10.03
CA PHE A 64 17.23 -10.15 10.15
C PHE A 64 17.64 -9.88 11.61
N THR A 65 16.72 -9.42 12.45
CA THR A 65 16.99 -9.23 13.88
C THR A 65 17.23 -10.56 14.59
N LYS A 66 16.46 -11.61 14.27
CA LYS A 66 16.67 -12.97 14.80
C LYS A 66 18.00 -13.57 14.36
N SER A 67 18.45 -13.32 13.13
CA SER A 67 19.75 -13.82 12.65
C SER A 67 20.95 -13.10 13.27
N LYS A 68 20.83 -11.80 13.57
CA LYS A 68 21.87 -11.03 14.28
C LYS A 68 21.96 -11.33 15.78
N SER A 69 20.84 -11.59 16.45
CA SER A 69 20.77 -11.73 17.91
C SER A 69 20.79 -13.18 18.40
N ARG A 70 21.42 -14.10 17.64
CA ARG A 70 21.42 -15.57 17.88
C ARG A 70 21.80 -15.99 19.31
N SER A 71 22.44 -15.13 20.11
CA SER A 71 22.91 -15.44 21.46
C SER A 71 21.97 -15.10 22.62
N ASN A 72 20.88 -14.31 22.47
CA ASN A 72 20.16 -13.76 23.65
C ASN A 72 18.62 -13.60 23.51
N LEU A 73 17.94 -14.44 22.73
CA LEU A 73 16.50 -14.32 22.51
C LEU A 73 15.69 -15.35 23.33
N THR A 74 15.23 -14.94 24.52
CA THR A 74 14.04 -15.49 25.16
C THR A 74 12.79 -14.80 24.60
N ASP A 75 11.71 -15.55 24.33
CA ASP A 75 10.50 -15.10 23.62
C ASP A 75 9.87 -13.80 24.19
N GLU A 76 9.97 -13.58 25.51
CA GLU A 76 9.38 -12.42 26.21
C GLU A 76 10.00 -11.08 25.79
N ASN A 77 11.27 -11.06 25.37
CA ASN A 77 11.95 -9.84 24.94
C ASN A 77 11.71 -9.52 23.46
N LEU A 78 11.30 -10.52 22.66
CA LEU A 78 11.00 -10.37 21.25
C LEU A 78 9.68 -9.60 21.05
N GLU A 79 8.63 -9.96 21.78
CA GLU A 79 7.32 -9.30 21.68
C GLU A 79 7.43 -7.80 21.99
N ASN A 80 8.15 -7.46 23.07
CA ASN A 80 8.37 -6.07 23.47
C ASN A 80 9.18 -5.26 22.44
N GLN A 81 10.22 -5.85 21.84
CA GLN A 81 10.99 -5.21 20.78
C GLN A 81 10.19 -5.01 19.49
N LEU A 82 9.34 -5.98 19.12
CA LEU A 82 8.45 -5.86 17.96
C LEU A 82 7.40 -4.78 18.18
N ARG A 83 6.85 -4.67 19.39
CA ARG A 83 5.89 -3.62 19.74
C ARG A 83 6.51 -2.23 19.66
N CYS A 84 7.69 -2.03 20.24
CA CYS A 84 8.42 -0.75 20.18
C CYS A 84 8.85 -0.36 18.76
N ALA A 85 9.23 -1.32 17.92
CA ALA A 85 9.56 -1.06 16.51
C ALA A 85 8.33 -0.69 15.66
N ASN A 86 7.12 -1.03 16.12
CA ASN A 86 5.88 -0.92 15.36
C ASN A 86 4.99 0.26 15.79
N THR A 87 5.12 0.76 17.02
CA THR A 87 4.33 1.91 17.51
C THR A 87 4.71 3.26 16.88
N GLY A 88 5.75 3.33 16.04
CA GLY A 88 6.24 4.56 15.41
C GLY A 88 6.02 4.68 13.91
N PHE A 89 5.39 3.70 13.24
CA PHE A 89 5.11 3.78 11.81
C PHE A 89 3.75 4.43 11.55
N GLU A 90 3.71 5.75 11.56
CA GLU A 90 2.67 6.47 10.84
C GLU A 90 2.90 6.21 9.34
N ILE A 91 2.03 5.40 8.73
CA ILE A 91 2.14 5.03 7.31
C ILE A 91 1.75 6.26 6.51
N ASP A 92 2.75 7.04 6.12
CA ASP A 92 2.59 8.15 5.20
C ASP A 92 2.37 7.60 3.77
N LEU A 93 1.09 7.48 3.41
CA LEU A 93 0.63 6.98 2.12
C LEU A 93 1.20 7.77 0.93
N THR A 94 1.60 9.03 1.14
CA THR A 94 2.19 9.86 0.08
C THR A 94 3.57 9.36 -0.32
N LYS A 95 4.44 9.04 0.66
CA LYS A 95 5.80 8.51 0.42
C LYS A 95 5.79 7.12 -0.21
N LEU A 96 4.77 6.30 0.05
CA LEU A 96 4.64 4.98 -0.56
C LEU A 96 4.34 5.07 -2.06
N SER A 97 3.56 6.09 -2.49
CA SER A 97 3.27 6.30 -3.91
C SER A 97 4.51 6.63 -4.74
N GLU A 98 5.47 7.35 -4.16
CA GLU A 98 6.73 7.73 -4.82
C GLU A 98 7.74 6.58 -4.90
N GLN A 99 7.66 5.61 -3.97
CA GLN A 99 8.56 4.45 -3.95
C GLN A 99 8.13 3.34 -4.92
N VAL A 100 6.84 3.21 -5.20
CA VAL A 100 6.33 2.24 -6.18
C VAL A 100 6.77 2.58 -7.61
N GLU A 101 6.99 3.86 -7.93
CA GLU A 101 7.48 4.27 -9.25
C GLU A 101 8.96 3.92 -9.52
N LYS A 102 9.71 3.43 -8.52
CA LYS A 102 11.17 3.19 -8.64
C LYS A 102 11.63 1.74 -8.54
N GLN A 103 10.74 0.75 -8.50
CA GLN A 103 11.17 -0.64 -8.69
C GLN A 103 11.19 -1.01 -10.17
N VAL A 104 12.25 -0.58 -10.86
CA VAL A 104 12.69 -1.25 -12.09
C VAL A 104 13.33 -2.57 -11.64
N SER A 105 12.66 -3.68 -11.97
CA SER A 105 13.25 -5.01 -11.81
C SER A 105 14.47 -5.11 -12.72
N HIS A 106 15.63 -5.40 -12.12
CA HIS A 106 16.79 -5.92 -12.85
C HIS A 106 16.61 -7.42 -13.15
#